data_AF-V9LKR1-F1
#
_entry.id   AF-V9LKR1-F1
#
_cell.length_a   1.000
_cell.length_b   1.000
_cell.length_c   1.000
_cell.angle_alpha   90.00
_cell.angle_beta   90.00
_cell.angle_gamma   90.00
#
_symmetry.space_group_name_H-M   'P 1'
#
loop_
_entity.id
_entity.type
_entity.pdbx_description
1 polymer ?
#
loop_
_entity_poly.entity_id
_entity_poly.type
_entity_poly.pdbx_seq_one_letter_code
_entity_poly.pdbx_strand_id
1 'polypeptide(L)'
;QHLAVNGDGAAHREPEPILANKVTLNINSSASKFLMNVITTEDYQNTYWPKLNSAIDQLLTQTPGDCIPISYEQIYSCVYKCVCQQHSEQMYCDLITKITSHLRRVSEELQNKFYIETKLNRDLKDDLIKLFTEQVA
;
A
#
# COMPACT_ATOMS: atom_id res chain seq x y z
N GLN A 1 91.61 35.33 17.68
CA GLN A 1 91.78 35.34 16.20
C GLN A 1 90.92 34.17 15.71
N HIS A 2 89.71 34.30 15.16
CA HIS A 2 89.16 35.18 14.12
C HIS A 2 87.64 35.39 14.38
N LEU A 3 87.10 36.52 13.91
CA LEU A 3 85.71 36.99 13.99
C LEU A 3 84.78 36.39 12.90
N ALA A 4 83.47 36.35 13.21
CA ALA A 4 82.28 36.81 12.43
C ALA A 4 81.07 35.90 12.79
N VAL A 5 80.00 36.29 13.51
CA VAL A 5 78.97 37.34 13.35
C VAL A 5 78.21 37.28 12.01
N ASN A 6 76.93 36.86 12.12
CA ASN A 6 75.70 37.26 11.41
C ASN A 6 74.75 36.03 11.35
N GLY A 7 73.45 36.07 11.62
CA GLY A 7 72.49 37.12 11.93
C GLY A 7 71.11 36.48 12.08
N ASP A 8 70.21 37.16 12.79
CA ASP A 8 68.87 36.76 13.22
C ASP A 8 67.91 36.26 12.13
N GLY A 9 66.93 35.44 12.52
CA GLY A 9 65.81 35.10 11.65
C GLY A 9 64.75 34.16 12.23
N ALA A 10 63.87 34.72 13.07
CA ALA A 10 62.47 34.33 13.27
C ALA A 10 62.12 32.88 13.67
N ALA A 11 61.84 32.70 14.96
CA ALA A 11 60.91 31.69 15.45
C ALA A 11 59.48 32.04 15.01
N HIS A 12 58.81 31.14 14.29
CA HIS A 12 57.37 30.97 14.45
C HIS A 12 56.94 29.53 14.14
N ARG A 13 56.50 28.87 15.22
CA ARG A 13 55.74 27.61 15.31
C ARG A 13 54.80 27.39 14.10
N GLU A 14 55.09 26.35 13.33
CA GLU A 14 54.11 25.67 12.47
C GLU A 14 53.39 24.61 13.34
N PRO A 15 52.05 24.66 13.47
CA PRO A 15 51.29 23.63 14.16
C PRO A 15 51.14 22.39 13.26
N GLU A 16 51.58 21.24 13.77
CA GLU A 16 51.27 19.95 13.16
C GLU A 16 49.73 19.78 13.02
N PRO A 17 49.18 19.44 11.85
CA PRO A 17 47.78 19.11 11.73
C PRO A 17 47.54 17.72 12.32
N ILE A 18 47.00 17.73 13.54
CA ILE A 18 46.37 16.62 14.23
C ILE A 18 45.25 16.04 13.34
N LEU A 19 45.35 14.74 13.05
CA LEU A 19 44.25 13.80 12.86
C LEU A 19 43.01 14.32 12.11
N ALA A 20 43.14 14.62 10.82
CA ALA A 20 41.99 14.56 9.93
C ALA A 20 41.82 13.10 9.48
N ASN A 21 41.14 12.31 10.31
CA ASN A 21 40.54 11.05 9.86
C ASN A 21 39.58 11.40 8.73
N LYS A 22 40.08 11.39 7.48
CA LYS A 22 39.23 11.36 6.31
C LYS A 22 38.56 10.00 6.32
N VAL A 23 37.47 9.90 7.08
CA VAL A 23 36.47 8.84 6.92
C VAL A 23 35.93 9.05 5.52
N THR A 24 36.63 8.45 4.56
CA THR A 24 36.10 8.22 3.24
C THR A 24 35.02 7.19 3.49
N LEU A 25 33.77 7.65 3.58
CA LEU A 25 32.61 6.79 3.61
C LEU A 25 32.63 6.03 2.28
N ASN A 26 33.28 4.88 2.29
CA ASN A 26 33.19 3.89 1.24
C ASN A 26 31.73 3.45 1.23
N ILE A 27 30.92 4.11 0.41
CA ILE A 27 29.57 3.68 0.09
C ILE A 27 29.76 2.41 -0.74
N ASN A 28 29.95 1.33 -0.01
CA ASN A 28 30.00 -0.03 -0.43
C ASN A 28 28.90 -0.25 -1.48
N SER A 29 29.32 -0.65 -2.69
CA SER A 29 28.49 -0.99 -3.85
C SER A 29 27.28 -1.89 -3.51
N SER A 30 27.28 -2.57 -2.37
CA SER A 30 26.12 -3.23 -1.77
C SER A 30 24.92 -2.31 -1.50
N ALA A 31 25.11 -1.04 -1.12
CA ALA A 31 24.01 -0.07 -0.98
C ALA A 31 23.34 0.21 -2.33
N SER A 32 24.11 0.25 -3.43
CA SER A 32 23.56 0.37 -4.79
C SER A 32 22.76 -0.86 -5.24
N LYS A 33 22.98 -2.04 -4.66
CA LYS A 33 22.14 -3.24 -4.92
C LYS A 33 20.78 -3.15 -4.21
N PHE A 34 20.71 -2.47 -3.07
CA PHE A 34 19.45 -2.15 -2.38
C PHE A 34 18.65 -1.07 -3.13
N LEU A 35 19.33 -0.12 -3.77
CA LEU A 35 18.70 0.95 -4.55
C LEU A 35 18.20 0.53 -5.94
N MET A 36 18.58 -0.65 -6.43
CA MET A 36 18.19 -1.16 -7.75
C MET A 36 16.86 -1.92 -7.74
N ASN A 37 16.22 -2.08 -6.58
CA ASN A 37 14.91 -2.74 -6.44
C ASN A 37 13.85 -1.77 -5.92
N VAL A 38 13.99 -0.49 -6.26
CA VAL A 38 12.96 0.53 -6.00
C VAL A 38 11.73 0.17 -6.81
N ILE A 39 10.64 -0.12 -6.11
CA ILE A 39 9.34 -0.30 -6.74
C ILE A 39 8.87 1.08 -7.16
N THR A 40 8.75 1.29 -8.47
CA THR A 40 8.18 2.53 -8.99
C THR A 40 6.68 2.58 -8.67
N THR A 41 6.08 3.78 -8.68
CA THR A 41 4.63 3.92 -8.54
C THR A 41 3.87 3.14 -9.61
N GLU A 42 4.43 3.03 -10.81
CA GLU A 42 3.87 2.22 -11.90
C GLU A 42 3.90 0.72 -11.58
N ASP A 43 5.01 0.22 -11.04
CA ASP A 43 5.11 -1.19 -10.63
C ASP A 43 4.10 -1.50 -9.53
N TYR A 44 3.95 -0.60 -8.55
CA TYR A 44 2.93 -0.73 -7.51
C TYR A 44 1.54 -0.88 -8.13
N GLN A 45 1.15 0.04 -9.01
CA GLN A 45 -0.19 0.07 -9.63
C GLN A 45 -0.44 -1.11 -10.57
N ASN A 46 0.57 -1.53 -11.34
CA ASN A 46 0.40 -2.51 -12.42
C ASN A 46 0.72 -3.95 -12.00
N THR A 47 1.49 -4.14 -10.93
CA THR A 47 2.00 -5.47 -10.54
C THR A 47 1.61 -5.86 -9.12
N TYR A 48 1.82 -4.99 -8.14
CA TYR A 48 1.66 -5.34 -6.73
C TYR A 48 0.22 -5.15 -6.25
N TRP A 49 -0.36 -3.97 -6.49
CA TRP A 49 -1.74 -3.66 -6.12
C TRP A 49 -2.76 -4.61 -6.76
N PRO A 50 -2.68 -4.99 -8.04
CA PRO A 50 -3.66 -5.91 -8.62
C PRO A 50 -3.68 -7.29 -7.95
N LYS A 51 -2.50 -7.79 -7.53
CA LYS A 51 -2.39 -9.05 -6.77
C LYS A 51 -3.05 -8.93 -5.40
N LEU A 52 -2.77 -7.82 -4.69
CA LEU A 52 -3.35 -7.55 -3.38
C LEU A 52 -4.87 -7.34 -3.48
N ASN A 53 -5.32 -6.50 -4.42
CA ASN A 53 -6.73 -6.24 -4.68
C ASN A 53 -7.49 -7.53 -5.02
N SER A 54 -6.94 -8.40 -5.88
CA SER A 54 -7.57 -9.67 -6.24
C SER A 54 -7.71 -10.60 -5.02
N ALA A 55 -6.68 -10.69 -4.17
CA ALA A 55 -6.77 -11.46 -2.93
C ALA A 55 -7.83 -10.88 -1.98
N ILE A 56 -7.93 -9.55 -1.89
CA ILE A 56 -8.95 -8.88 -1.06
C ILE A 56 -10.34 -9.10 -1.62
N ASP A 57 -10.52 -9.02 -2.95
CA ASP A 57 -11.80 -9.33 -3.59
C ASP A 57 -12.24 -10.74 -3.25
N GLN A 58 -11.33 -11.69 -3.39
CA GLN A 58 -11.56 -13.07 -2.99
C GLN A 58 -11.82 -13.22 -1.50
N LEU A 59 -11.24 -12.38 -0.62
CA LEU A 59 -11.54 -12.35 0.82
C LEU A 59 -12.95 -11.86 1.12
N LEU A 60 -13.41 -10.84 0.40
CA LEU A 60 -14.68 -10.18 0.66
C LEU A 60 -15.89 -10.90 0.04
N THR A 61 -15.70 -11.73 -0.99
CA THR A 61 -16.80 -12.40 -1.71
C THR A 61 -17.02 -13.86 -1.35
N GLN A 62 -16.34 -14.37 -0.31
CA GLN A 62 -16.38 -15.80 0.00
C GLN A 62 -17.74 -16.28 0.44
N THR A 63 -18.14 -17.40 -0.12
CA THR A 63 -19.25 -18.22 0.35
C THR A 63 -18.80 -19.11 1.51
N PRO A 64 -19.65 -19.31 2.54
CA PRO A 64 -19.30 -20.20 3.65
C PRO A 64 -19.07 -21.62 3.12
N GLY A 65 -17.85 -22.14 3.27
CA GLY A 65 -17.49 -23.52 2.93
C GLY A 65 -16.40 -23.68 1.87
N ASP A 66 -16.00 -22.60 1.19
CA ASP A 66 -14.95 -22.66 0.15
C ASP A 66 -13.57 -22.31 0.70
N CYS A 67 -12.55 -23.08 0.29
CA CYS A 67 -11.16 -22.73 0.54
C CYS A 67 -10.72 -21.64 -0.43
N ILE A 68 -10.09 -20.60 0.12
CA ILE A 68 -9.59 -19.47 -0.67
C ILE A 68 -8.28 -19.87 -1.33
N PRO A 69 -8.14 -19.77 -2.67
CA PRO A 69 -6.88 -20.00 -3.35
C PRO A 69 -5.97 -18.76 -3.23
N ILE A 70 -5.69 -18.33 -2.00
CA ILE A 70 -4.73 -17.25 -1.71
C ILE A 70 -3.43 -17.87 -1.22
N SER A 71 -2.34 -17.58 -1.93
CA SER A 71 -1.01 -17.83 -1.38
C SER A 71 -0.66 -16.72 -0.39
N TYR A 72 -0.85 -17.01 0.91
CA TYR A 72 -0.51 -16.08 1.98
C TYR A 72 0.95 -15.63 1.91
N GLU A 73 1.87 -16.54 1.57
CA GLU A 73 3.29 -16.22 1.39
C GLU A 73 3.52 -15.12 0.34
N GLN A 74 2.81 -15.21 -0.79
CA GLN A 74 2.91 -14.21 -1.87
C GLN A 74 2.33 -12.87 -1.42
N ILE A 75 1.22 -12.87 -0.69
CA ILE A 75 0.59 -11.65 -0.18
C ILE A 75 1.46 -10.98 0.87
N TYR A 76 2.00 -11.73 1.84
CA TYR A 76 2.94 -11.19 2.83
C TYR A 76 4.20 -10.62 2.17
N SER A 77 4.76 -11.33 1.19
CA SER A 77 5.91 -10.86 0.42
C SER A 77 5.60 -9.59 -0.38
N CYS A 78 4.40 -9.51 -0.97
CA CYS A 78 3.92 -8.34 -1.71
C CYS A 78 3.82 -7.12 -0.79
N VAL A 79 3.13 -7.26 0.34
CA VAL A 79 2.95 -6.18 1.33
C VAL A 79 4.28 -5.71 1.89
N TYR A 80 5.16 -6.65 2.29
CA TYR A 80 6.49 -6.31 2.81
C TYR A 80 7.29 -5.46 1.82
N LYS A 81 7.31 -5.87 0.54
CA LYS A 81 8.00 -5.12 -0.52
C LYS A 81 7.40 -3.72 -0.71
N CYS A 82 6.08 -3.59 -0.76
CA CYS A 82 5.42 -2.28 -0.90
C CYS A 82 5.74 -1.34 0.27
N VAL A 83 5.72 -1.84 1.51
CA VAL A 83 6.02 -1.05 2.71
C VAL A 83 7.48 -0.62 2.75
N CYS A 84 8.43 -1.53 2.50
CA CYS A 84 9.85 -1.20 2.47
C CYS A 84 10.23 -0.22 1.35
N GLN A 85 9.39 -0.10 0.32
CA GLN A 85 9.60 0.80 -0.82
C GLN A 85 8.71 2.05 -0.75
N GLN A 86 8.29 2.45 0.46
CA GLN A 86 7.57 3.72 0.73
C GLN A 86 6.18 3.85 0.10
N HIS A 87 5.50 2.76 -0.25
CA HIS A 87 4.12 2.78 -0.76
C HIS A 87 3.07 2.52 0.33
N SER A 88 3.43 2.64 1.61
CA SER A 88 2.54 2.29 2.73
C SER A 88 1.29 3.19 2.80
N GLU A 89 1.46 4.49 2.62
CA GLU A 89 0.36 5.46 2.64
C GLU A 89 -0.61 5.24 1.47
N GLN A 90 -0.07 5.07 0.26
CA GLN A 90 -0.87 4.77 -0.93
C GLN A 90 -1.63 3.45 -0.76
N MET A 91 -0.95 2.40 -0.29
CA MET A 91 -1.58 1.11 0.00
C MET A 91 -2.68 1.23 1.05
N TYR A 92 -2.48 2.02 2.11
CA TYR A 92 -3.53 2.27 3.10
C TYR A 92 -4.76 2.93 2.47
N CYS A 93 -4.58 3.99 1.69
CA CYS A 93 -5.68 4.69 1.01
C CYS A 93 -6.44 3.77 0.05
N ASP A 94 -5.72 2.95 -0.72
CA ASP A 94 -6.31 1.99 -1.65
C ASP A 94 -7.11 0.91 -0.91
N LEU A 95 -6.59 0.39 0.20
CA LEU A 95 -7.28 -0.58 1.07
C LEU A 95 -8.57 -0.01 1.65
N ILE A 96 -8.52 1.19 2.23
CA ILE A 96 -9.70 1.85 2.80
C ILE A 96 -10.75 2.08 1.72
N THR A 97 -10.34 2.58 0.55
CA THR A 97 -11.23 2.80 -0.59
C THR A 97 -11.87 1.50 -1.05
N LYS A 98 -11.10 0.41 -1.13
CA LYS A 98 -11.57 -0.90 -1.56
C LYS A 98 -12.65 -1.44 -0.62
N ILE A 99 -12.37 -1.46 0.69
CA ILE A 99 -13.30 -1.97 1.70
C ILE A 99 -14.57 -1.11 1.75
N THR A 100 -14.41 0.21 1.78
CA THR A 100 -15.54 1.15 1.83
C THR A 100 -16.45 1.00 0.60
N SER A 101 -15.86 0.84 -0.59
CA SER A 101 -16.63 0.65 -1.83
C SER A 101 -17.37 -0.70 -1.82
N HIS A 102 -16.74 -1.76 -1.32
CA HIS A 102 -17.39 -3.05 -1.19
C HIS A 102 -18.58 -2.99 -0.24
N LEU A 103 -18.42 -2.39 0.95
CA LEU A 103 -19.50 -2.25 1.93
C LEU A 103 -20.66 -1.42 1.38
N ARG A 104 -20.37 -0.33 0.66
CA ARG A 104 -21.40 0.47 -0.01
C ARG A 104 -22.20 -0.36 -1.01
N ARG A 105 -21.53 -1.09 -1.89
CA ARG A 105 -22.18 -1.97 -2.87
C ARG A 105 -23.03 -3.04 -2.19
N VAL A 106 -22.52 -3.69 -1.14
CA VAL A 106 -23.28 -4.68 -0.37
C VAL A 106 -24.52 -4.05 0.26
N SER A 107 -24.40 -2.84 0.81
CA SER A 107 -25.54 -2.10 1.36
C SER A 107 -26.61 -1.82 0.31
N GLU A 108 -26.21 -1.34 -0.88
CA GLU A 108 -27.10 -1.06 -2.00
C GLU A 108 -27.79 -2.33 -2.52
N GLU A 109 -27.04 -3.43 -2.67
CA GLU A 109 -27.57 -4.73 -3.08
C GLU A 109 -28.61 -5.27 -2.09
N LEU A 110 -28.35 -5.16 -0.78
CA LEU A 110 -29.30 -5.57 0.26
C LEU A 110 -30.57 -4.70 0.24
N GLN A 111 -30.43 -3.38 0.12
CA GLN A 111 -31.57 -2.47 0.05
C GLN A 111 -32.43 -2.73 -1.20
N ASN A 112 -31.79 -2.96 -2.35
CA ASN A 112 -32.47 -3.27 -3.60
C ASN A 112 -33.23 -4.60 -3.51
N LYS A 113 -32.63 -5.64 -2.92
CA LYS A 113 -33.29 -6.93 -2.70
C LYS A 113 -34.57 -6.76 -1.86
N PHE A 114 -34.48 -6.04 -0.74
CA PHE A 114 -35.63 -5.78 0.12
C PHE A 114 -36.71 -4.94 -0.58
N TYR A 115 -36.32 -3.91 -1.33
CA TYR A 115 -37.27 -3.07 -2.06
C TYR A 115 -38.03 -3.84 -3.15
N ILE A 116 -37.32 -4.65 -3.94
CA ILE A 116 -37.94 -5.48 -4.98
C ILE A 116 -38.88 -6.51 -4.35
N GLU A 117 -38.45 -7.19 -3.29
CA GLU A 117 -39.26 -8.18 -2.59
C GLU A 117 -40.53 -7.58 -1.99
N THR A 118 -40.42 -6.44 -1.30
CA THR A 118 -41.58 -5.76 -0.71
C THR A 118 -42.53 -5.23 -1.78
N LYS A 119 -42.02 -4.69 -2.89
CA LYS A 119 -42.84 -4.21 -4.01
C LYS A 119 -43.57 -5.35 -4.71
N LEU A 120 -42.89 -6.44 -5.06
CA LEU A 120 -43.49 -7.60 -5.70
C LEU A 120 -44.57 -8.23 -4.81
N ASN A 121 -44.32 -8.33 -3.49
CA ASN A 121 -45.29 -8.86 -2.53
C ASN A 121 -46.52 -7.96 -2.40
N ARG A 122 -46.36 -6.63 -2.44
CA ARG A 122 -47.49 -5.70 -2.43
C ARG A 122 -48.30 -5.80 -3.72
N ASP A 123 -47.62 -5.73 -4.87
CA ASP A 123 -48.28 -5.74 -6.18
C ASP A 123 -49.07 -7.06 -6.38
N LEU A 124 -48.52 -8.21 -5.96
CA LEU A 124 -49.23 -9.50 -5.96
C LEU A 124 -50.47 -9.50 -5.06
N LYS A 125 -50.38 -8.89 -3.87
CA LYS A 125 -51.53 -8.77 -2.96
C LYS A 125 -52.62 -7.88 -3.56
N ASP A 126 -52.23 -6.78 -4.19
CA ASP A 126 -53.16 -5.85 -4.83
C ASP A 126 -53.88 -6.54 -6.01
N ASP A 127 -53.16 -7.30 -6.84
CA ASP A 127 -53.74 -8.09 -7.94
C ASP A 127 -54.70 -9.17 -7.42
N LEU A 128 -54.35 -9.85 -6.32
CA LEU A 128 -55.20 -10.86 -5.70
C LEU A 128 -56.50 -10.24 -5.16
N ILE A 129 -56.41 -9.13 -4.43
CA ILE A 129 -57.57 -8.40 -3.90
C ILE A 129 -58.46 -7.93 -5.05
N LYS A 130 -57.86 -7.41 -6.12
CA LYS A 130 -58.60 -6.98 -7.32
C LYS A 130 -59.39 -8.15 -7.94
N LEU A 131 -58.74 -9.30 -8.17
CA LEU A 131 -59.41 -10.50 -8.69
C LEU A 131 -60.59 -10.93 -7.81
N PHE A 132 -60.40 -10.98 -6.49
CA PHE A 132 -61.50 -11.34 -5.58
C PHE A 132 -62.63 -10.31 -5.60
N THR A 133 -62.31 -9.02 -5.67
CA THR A 133 -63.31 -7.96 -5.70
C THR A 133 -64.10 -7.98 -7.00
N GLU A 134 -63.45 -8.23 -8.14
CA GLU A 134 -64.10 -8.34 -9.46
C GLU A 134 -64.93 -9.61 -9.62
N GLN A 135 -64.59 -10.70 -8.92
CA GLN A 135 -65.32 -11.97 -9.00
C GLN A 135 -66.49 -12.07 -8.02
N VAL A 136 -66.48 -11.28 -6.94
CA VAL A 136 -67.48 -11.31 -5.85
C VAL A 136 -68.45 -10.12 -5.90
N ALA A 137 -68.17 -9.09 -6.70
CA ALA A 137 -69.10 -8.00 -7.03
C ALA A 137 -70.05 -8.38 -8.18
#